data_AF-A0A3P8LYA2-F1
#
_entry.id   AF-A0A3P8LYA2-F1
#
_cell.length_a   1.000
_cell.length_b   1.000
_cell.length_c   1.000
_cell.angle_alpha   90.00
_cell.angle_beta   90.00
_cell.angle_gamma   90.00
#
_symmetry.space_group_name_H-M   'P 1'
#
loop_
_entity.id
_entity.type
_entity.pdbx_description
1 polymer ?
#
loop_
_entity_poly.entity_id
_entity_poly.type
_entity_poly.pdbx_seq_one_letter_code
_entity_poly.pdbx_strand_id
1 'polypeptide(L)'
;MNSVGTPLLWGGFAVVVAIMLAIDLLLQGRRGAHSMTMKQAAGWSILWVTLSLLFNAAFWWYLVQTEGRAVADPQALAFLTGYLIEKALAVDNVFVWLMLFSYFAVPPALQRRVLVYGVLGAIVLRTVMIFAGSWLISQFEWLLYIFGAFLLFTGVKMAGERG
;
A
#
# COMPACT_ATOMS: atom_id res chain seq x y z
N MET A 1 -22.47 8.89 15.94
CA MET A 1 -21.29 8.18 15.42
C MET A 1 -21.68 6.72 15.28
N ASN A 2 -22.38 6.36 14.19
CA ASN A 2 -22.80 4.98 13.96
C ASN A 2 -21.64 4.26 13.26
N SER A 3 -20.98 3.38 14.00
CA SER A 3 -19.88 2.55 13.52
C SER A 3 -20.41 1.55 12.51
N VAL A 4 -20.10 1.77 11.23
CA VAL A 4 -20.40 0.86 10.11
C VAL A 4 -19.60 -0.45 10.21
N GLY A 5 -18.62 -0.51 11.12
CA GLY A 5 -17.92 -1.73 11.48
C GLY A 5 -18.64 -2.45 12.61
N THR A 6 -19.56 -3.37 12.30
CA THR A 6 -19.88 -4.42 13.28
C THR A 6 -18.60 -5.23 13.53
N PRO A 7 -18.30 -5.64 14.77
CA PRO A 7 -17.16 -6.52 15.08
C PRO A 7 -17.14 -7.79 14.21
N LEU A 8 -18.33 -8.19 13.73
CA LEU A 8 -18.55 -9.31 12.84
C LEU A 8 -18.01 -9.08 11.41
N LEU A 9 -18.10 -7.85 10.88
CA LEU A 9 -17.52 -7.50 9.57
C LEU A 9 -16.00 -7.41 9.61
N TRP A 10 -15.45 -6.83 10.68
CA TRP A 10 -14.02 -6.82 10.92
C TRP A 10 -13.46 -8.23 11.12
N GLY A 11 -14.17 -9.07 11.87
CA GLY A 11 -13.82 -10.48 12.04
C GLY A 11 -13.89 -11.26 10.73
N GLY A 12 -14.96 -11.10 9.96
CA GLY A 12 -15.11 -11.73 8.65
C GLY A 12 -14.04 -11.31 7.65
N PHE A 13 -13.74 -10.01 7.58
CA PHE A 13 -12.65 -9.48 6.75
C PHE A 13 -11.28 -10.04 7.18
N ALA A 14 -10.98 -10.03 8.49
CA ALA A 14 -9.73 -10.56 9.01
C ALA A 14 -9.57 -12.07 8.70
N VAL A 15 -10.65 -12.84 8.79
CA VAL A 15 -10.65 -14.27 8.43
C VAL A 15 -10.42 -14.48 6.94
N VAL A 16 -11.10 -13.72 6.07
CA VAL A 16 -10.89 -13.80 4.61
C VAL A 16 -9.45 -13.44 4.25
N VAL A 17 -8.91 -12.37 4.82
CA VAL A 17 -7.51 -11.96 4.62
C VAL A 17 -6.54 -13.01 5.13
N ALA A 18 -6.79 -13.59 6.30
CA ALA A 18 -5.95 -14.65 6.87
C ALA A 18 -5.97 -15.92 6.00
N ILE A 19 -7.13 -16.32 5.48
CA ILE A 19 -7.26 -17.45 4.55
C ILE A 19 -6.51 -17.15 3.26
N MET A 20 -6.66 -15.96 2.68
CA MET A 20 -5.93 -15.57 1.48
C MET A 20 -4.41 -15.57 1.70
N LEU A 21 -3.94 -15.03 2.83
CA LEU A 21 -2.52 -15.06 3.21
C LEU A 21 -2.01 -16.48 3.39
N ALA A 22 -2.80 -17.35 4.04
CA ALA A 22 -2.45 -18.75 4.21
C ALA A 22 -2.35 -19.45 2.85
N ILE A 23 -3.32 -19.24 1.95
CA ILE A 23 -3.29 -19.76 0.58
C ILE A 23 -2.04 -19.26 -0.15
N ASP A 24 -1.72 -17.97 -0.08
CA ASP A 24 -0.58 -17.40 -0.77
C ASP A 24 0.75 -17.95 -0.26
N LEU A 25 0.93 -18.01 1.08
CA LEU A 25 2.13 -18.57 1.71
C LEU A 25 2.29 -20.08 1.41
N LEU A 26 1.18 -20.83 1.37
CA LEU A 26 1.20 -22.27 1.09
C LEU A 26 1.43 -22.58 -0.39
N LEU A 27 0.87 -21.78 -1.32
CA LEU A 27 1.08 -21.94 -2.76
C LEU A 27 2.45 -21.43 -3.22
N GLN A 28 2.89 -20.26 -2.73
CA GLN A 28 4.19 -19.71 -3.07
C GLN A 28 5.33 -20.44 -2.35
N GLY A 29 5.12 -20.87 -1.10
CA GLY A 29 6.09 -21.69 -0.35
C GLY A 29 6.38 -23.04 -0.99
N ARG A 30 5.43 -23.60 -1.76
CA ARG A 30 5.63 -24.82 -2.56
C ARG A 30 6.29 -24.58 -3.92
N ARG A 31 6.21 -23.36 -4.46
CA ARG A 31 6.83 -22.97 -5.73
C ARG A 31 8.22 -22.39 -5.45
N GLY A 32 9.12 -23.27 -5.03
CA GLY A 32 10.50 -22.92 -4.73
C GLY A 32 11.16 -22.14 -5.88
N ALA A 33 11.72 -20.98 -5.53
CA ALA A 33 12.87 -20.31 -6.13
C ALA A 33 13.06 -20.36 -7.66
N HIS A 34 12.00 -20.41 -8.46
CA HIS A 34 12.10 -20.22 -9.91
C HIS A 34 11.88 -18.75 -10.23
N SER A 35 12.86 -18.15 -10.93
CA SER A 35 12.78 -16.80 -11.46
C SER A 35 11.48 -16.62 -12.25
N MET A 36 10.51 -15.92 -11.66
CA MET A 36 9.24 -15.63 -12.32
C MET A 36 9.53 -14.86 -13.60
N THR A 37 9.17 -15.44 -14.74
CA THR A 37 9.20 -14.73 -16.02
C THR A 37 8.26 -13.53 -15.95
N MET A 38 8.60 -12.41 -16.60
CA MET A 38 7.76 -11.20 -16.59
C MET A 38 6.29 -11.46 -16.92
N LYS A 39 6.00 -12.41 -17.82
CA LYS A 39 4.63 -12.84 -18.14
C LYS A 39 3.89 -13.48 -16.96
N GLN A 40 4.59 -14.28 -16.15
CA GLN A 40 4.02 -14.89 -14.94
C GLN A 40 3.83 -13.85 -13.83
N ALA A 41 4.79 -12.92 -13.65
CA ALA A 41 4.66 -11.84 -12.69
C ALA A 41 3.49 -10.90 -13.03
N ALA A 42 3.33 -10.56 -14.32
CA ALA A 42 2.18 -9.78 -14.79
C ALA A 42 0.85 -10.52 -14.56
N GLY A 43 0.78 -11.82 -14.87
CA GLY A 43 -0.40 -12.64 -14.61
C GLY A 43 -0.80 -12.69 -13.14
N TRP A 44 0.18 -12.83 -12.24
CA TRP A 44 -0.05 -12.76 -10.80
C TRP A 44 -0.51 -11.37 -10.35
N SER A 45 0.11 -10.31 -10.86
CA SER A 45 -0.30 -8.94 -10.54
C SER A 45 -1.74 -8.67 -10.98
N ILE A 46 -2.13 -9.11 -12.17
CA ILE A 46 -3.49 -8.96 -12.70
C ILE A 46 -4.48 -9.76 -11.84
N LEU A 47 -4.14 -10.98 -11.44
CA LEU A 47 -4.98 -11.80 -10.57
C LEU A 47 -5.23 -11.10 -9.23
N TRP A 48 -4.18 -10.56 -8.60
CA TRP A 48 -4.30 -9.84 -7.33
C TRP A 48 -5.09 -8.54 -7.45
N VAL A 49 -4.89 -7.76 -8.52
CA VAL A 49 -5.67 -6.55 -8.79
C VAL A 49 -7.14 -6.90 -8.99
N THR A 50 -7.43 -7.91 -9.82
CA THR A 50 -8.80 -8.37 -10.10
C THR A 50 -9.49 -8.83 -8.83
N LEU A 51 -8.78 -9.57 -7.97
CA LEU A 51 -9.29 -10.06 -6.71
C LEU A 51 -9.60 -8.91 -5.72
N SER A 52 -8.73 -7.89 -5.67
CA SER A 52 -8.98 -6.68 -4.87
C SER A 52 -10.19 -5.88 -5.38
N LEU A 53 -10.39 -5.80 -6.70
CA LEU A 53 -11.54 -5.14 -7.30
C LEU A 53 -12.84 -5.92 -7.08
N LEU A 54 -12.80 -7.25 -7.18
CA LEU A 54 -13.93 -8.13 -6.85
C LEU A 54 -14.32 -8.00 -5.38
N PHE A 55 -13.34 -7.95 -4.48
CA PHE A 55 -13.59 -7.67 -3.07
C PHE A 55 -14.25 -6.30 -2.88
N ASN A 56 -13.75 -5.24 -3.52
CA ASN A 56 -14.37 -3.92 -3.44
C ASN A 56 -15.82 -3.92 -3.94
N ALA A 57 -16.09 -4.62 -5.04
CA ALA A 57 -17.44 -4.76 -5.60
C ALA A 57 -18.37 -5.56 -4.68
N ALA A 58 -17.87 -6.65 -4.07
CA ALA A 58 -18.61 -7.44 -3.09
C ALA A 58 -18.88 -6.64 -1.80
N PHE A 59 -17.90 -5.87 -1.34
CA PHE A 59 -18.00 -4.96 -0.21
C PHE A 59 -19.05 -3.87 -0.47
N TRP A 60 -19.00 -3.23 -1.64
CA TRP A 60 -20.00 -2.27 -2.08
C TRP A 60 -21.39 -2.90 -2.13
N TRP A 61 -21.56 -4.09 -2.73
CA TRP A 61 -22.85 -4.75 -2.81
C TRP A 61 -23.42 -5.11 -1.42
N TYR A 62 -22.56 -5.56 -0.50
CA TYR A 62 -22.93 -5.82 0.88
C TYR A 62 -23.39 -4.54 1.61
N LEU A 63 -22.67 -3.44 1.45
CA LEU A 63 -23.01 -2.14 2.03
C LEU A 63 -24.28 -1.54 1.45
N VAL A 64 -24.51 -1.70 0.13
CA VAL A 64 -25.76 -1.27 -0.52
C VAL A 64 -26.98 -1.97 0.10
N GLN A 65 -26.86 -3.25 0.46
CA GLN A 65 -27.97 -4.01 1.04
C GLN A 65 -28.19 -3.74 2.53
N THR A 66 -27.16 -3.34 3.27
CA THR A 66 -27.22 -3.17 4.75
C THR A 66 -27.40 -1.73 5.20
N GLU A 67 -26.67 -0.80 4.59
CA GLU A 67 -26.56 0.61 5.02
C GLU A 67 -27.06 1.58 3.93
N GLY A 68 -27.32 1.07 2.72
CA GLY A 68 -27.80 1.85 1.58
C GLY A 68 -26.69 2.48 0.74
N ARG A 69 -27.05 2.92 -0.48
CA ARG A 69 -26.09 3.48 -1.46
C ARG A 69 -25.33 4.71 -0.97
N ALA A 70 -25.98 5.54 -0.15
CA ALA A 70 -25.38 6.77 0.40
C ALA A 70 -24.13 6.51 1.27
N VAL A 71 -24.02 5.32 1.88
CA VAL A 71 -22.85 4.91 2.69
C VAL A 71 -21.92 4.01 1.89
N ALA A 72 -22.47 3.18 1.00
CA ALA A 72 -21.69 2.24 0.18
C ALA A 72 -20.78 2.94 -0.83
N ASP A 73 -21.28 3.94 -1.55
CA ASP A 73 -20.52 4.66 -2.59
C ASP A 73 -19.24 5.32 -2.04
N PRO A 74 -19.29 6.15 -0.97
CA PRO A 74 -18.08 6.78 -0.45
C PRO A 74 -17.10 5.77 0.17
N GLN A 75 -17.58 4.67 0.75
CA GLN A 75 -16.70 3.66 1.34
C GLN A 75 -15.98 2.80 0.30
N ALA A 76 -16.67 2.39 -0.77
CA ALA A 76 -16.05 1.67 -1.88
C ALA A 76 -15.04 2.56 -2.63
N LEU A 77 -15.35 3.86 -2.77
CA LEU A 77 -14.40 4.84 -3.29
C LEU A 77 -13.20 5.02 -2.35
N ALA A 78 -13.40 5.10 -1.03
CA ALA A 78 -12.31 5.17 -0.06
C ALA A 78 -11.40 3.93 -0.09
N PHE A 79 -11.97 2.74 -0.23
CA PHE A 79 -11.20 1.50 -0.39
C PHE A 79 -10.39 1.52 -1.70
N LEU A 80 -11.02 1.86 -2.82
CA LEU A 80 -10.36 1.89 -4.13
C LEU A 80 -9.25 2.94 -4.19
N THR A 81 -9.51 4.14 -3.67
CA THR A 81 -8.51 5.22 -3.60
C THR A 81 -7.35 4.84 -2.69
N GLY A 82 -7.63 4.27 -1.51
CA GLY A 82 -6.59 3.74 -0.62
C GLY A 82 -5.75 2.65 -1.29
N TYR A 83 -6.39 1.69 -1.96
CA TYR A 83 -5.69 0.63 -2.71
C TYR A 83 -4.77 1.22 -3.79
N LEU A 84 -5.26 2.17 -4.59
CA LEU A 84 -4.46 2.82 -5.64
C LEU A 84 -3.28 3.60 -5.06
N ILE A 85 -3.49 4.35 -3.96
CA ILE A 85 -2.43 5.08 -3.28
C ILE A 85 -1.36 4.12 -2.75
N GLU A 86 -1.75 3.03 -2.08
CA GLU A 86 -0.81 2.02 -1.57
C GLU A 86 -0.05 1.32 -2.70
N LYS A 87 -0.72 1.01 -3.83
CA LYS A 87 -0.04 0.46 -5.02
C LYS A 87 0.94 1.45 -5.63
N ALA A 88 0.57 2.72 -5.78
CA ALA A 88 1.46 3.75 -6.31
C ALA A 88 2.70 3.95 -5.42
N LEU A 89 2.51 4.00 -4.10
CA LEU A 89 3.58 4.14 -3.13
C LEU A 89 4.52 2.92 -3.12
N ALA A 90 4.00 1.71 -3.33
CA ALA A 90 4.84 0.52 -3.50
C ALA A 90 5.70 0.57 -4.78
N VAL A 91 5.16 1.07 -5.89
CA VAL A 91 5.89 1.20 -7.16
C VAL A 91 6.99 2.26 -7.07
N ASP A 92 6.70 3.40 -6.44
CA ASP A 92 7.68 4.48 -6.21
C ASP A 92 8.89 3.98 -5.41
N ASN A 93 8.63 3.23 -4.32
CA ASN A 93 9.68 2.62 -3.52
C ASN A 93 10.59 1.69 -4.33
N VAL A 94 10.03 0.81 -5.18
CA VAL A 94 10.82 -0.09 -6.03
C VAL A 94 11.68 0.69 -7.03
N PHE A 95 11.16 1.78 -7.59
CA PHE A 95 11.90 2.61 -8.53
C PHE A 95 13.12 3.28 -7.86
N VAL A 96 12.96 3.82 -6.65
CA VAL A 96 14.07 4.36 -5.85
C VAL A 96 15.15 3.31 -5.62
N TRP A 97 14.78 2.07 -5.28
CA TRP A 97 15.74 0.98 -5.11
C TRP A 97 16.49 0.63 -6.41
N LEU A 98 15.79 0.58 -7.54
CA LEU A 98 16.42 0.30 -8.84
C LEU A 98 17.42 1.41 -9.24
N MET A 99 17.08 2.68 -9.01
CA MET A 99 18.00 3.80 -9.23
C MET A 99 19.25 3.69 -8.34
N LEU A 100 19.08 3.38 -7.05
CA LEU A 100 20.19 3.18 -6.12
C LEU A 100 21.10 2.02 -6.52
N PHE A 101 20.52 0.86 -6.89
CA PHE A 101 21.32 -0.29 -7.34
C PHE A 101 22.09 -0.02 -8.62
N SER A 102 21.49 0.74 -9.54
CA SER A 102 22.15 1.19 -10.77
C SER A 102 23.31 2.15 -10.46
N TYR A 103 23.07 3.17 -9.61
CA TYR A 103 24.06 4.16 -9.23
C TYR A 103 25.29 3.54 -8.54
N PHE A 104 25.06 2.58 -7.63
CA PHE A 104 26.13 1.88 -6.91
C PHE A 104 26.64 0.61 -7.61
N ALA A 105 26.17 0.32 -8.82
CA ALA A 105 26.52 -0.88 -9.60
C ALA A 105 26.46 -2.19 -8.77
N VAL A 106 25.41 -2.35 -7.96
CA VAL A 106 25.31 -3.45 -6.99
C VAL A 106 25.09 -4.79 -7.71
N PRO A 107 25.96 -5.81 -7.51
CA PRO A 107 25.81 -7.12 -8.12
C PRO A 107 24.45 -7.77 -7.79
N PRO A 108 23.79 -8.44 -8.75
CA PRO A 108 22.45 -9.02 -8.56
C PRO A 108 22.35 -9.99 -7.36
N ALA A 109 23.43 -10.71 -7.06
CA ALA A 109 23.48 -11.63 -5.92
C ALA A 109 23.33 -10.94 -4.55
N LEU A 110 23.70 -9.66 -4.44
CA LEU A 110 23.64 -8.89 -3.20
C LEU A 110 22.39 -8.02 -3.10
N GLN A 111 21.73 -7.71 -4.22
CA GLN A 111 20.56 -6.82 -4.28
C GLN A 111 19.46 -7.22 -3.28
N ARG A 112 19.14 -8.52 -3.18
CA ARG A 112 18.11 -9.00 -2.23
C ARG A 112 18.48 -8.71 -0.77
N ARG A 113 19.75 -8.91 -0.38
CA ARG A 113 20.20 -8.66 1.00
C ARG A 113 20.15 -7.18 1.32
N VAL A 114 20.70 -6.35 0.42
CA VAL A 114 20.68 -4.88 0.57
C VAL A 114 19.24 -4.37 0.64
N LEU A 115 18.36 -4.87 -0.22
CA LEU A 115 16.94 -4.51 -0.22
C LEU A 115 16.24 -4.86 1.09
N VAL A 116 16.49 -6.05 1.66
CA VAL A 116 15.89 -6.44 2.94
C VAL A 116 16.33 -5.52 4.08
N TYR A 117 17.63 -5.25 4.21
CA TYR A 117 18.12 -4.33 5.25
C TYR A 117 17.61 -2.90 5.04
N GLY A 118 17.58 -2.45 3.78
CA GLY A 118 17.08 -1.14 3.40
C GLY A 118 15.59 -0.96 3.67
N VAL A 119 14.75 -1.91 3.28
CA VAL A 119 13.31 -1.90 3.55
C VAL A 119 13.02 -1.99 5.05
N LEU A 120 13.74 -2.83 5.80
CA LEU A 120 13.60 -2.88 7.26
C LEU A 120 13.95 -1.53 7.91
N GLY A 121 15.07 -0.91 7.51
CA GLY A 121 15.45 0.42 7.97
C GLY A 121 14.43 1.49 7.61
N ALA A 122 13.92 1.45 6.37
CA ALA A 122 12.89 2.38 5.89
C ALA A 122 11.57 2.22 6.66
N ILE A 123 11.14 0.99 6.95
CA ILE A 123 9.95 0.73 7.78
C ILE A 123 10.14 1.31 9.18
N VAL A 124 11.28 1.04 9.83
CA VAL A 124 11.56 1.57 11.17
C VAL A 124 11.55 3.10 11.18
N LEU A 125 12.27 3.73 10.25
CA LEU A 125 12.31 5.19 10.12
C LEU A 125 10.91 5.75 9.86
N ARG A 126 10.13 5.11 8.97
CA ARG A 126 8.75 5.49 8.66
C ARG A 126 7.86 5.39 9.90
N THR A 127 7.94 4.30 10.66
CA THR A 127 7.17 4.12 11.90
C THR A 127 7.52 5.22 12.91
N VAL A 128 8.81 5.50 13.12
CA VAL A 128 9.26 6.59 14.01
C VAL A 128 8.74 7.95 13.53
N MET A 129 8.91 8.28 12.24
CA MET A 129 8.44 9.56 11.70
C MET A 129 6.92 9.72 11.79
N ILE A 130 6.14 8.65 11.57
CA ILE A 130 4.68 8.70 11.68
C ILE A 130 4.26 8.96 13.13
N PHE A 131 4.80 8.20 14.10
CA PHE A 131 4.43 8.37 15.50
C PHE A 131 4.93 9.71 16.07
N ALA A 132 6.19 10.07 15.80
CA ALA A 132 6.76 11.33 16.25
C ALA A 132 6.05 12.52 15.58
N GLY A 133 5.76 12.43 14.28
CA GLY A 133 5.02 13.46 13.54
C GLY A 133 3.59 13.62 14.05
N SER A 134 2.87 12.52 14.27
CA SER A 134 1.53 12.55 14.84
C SER A 134 1.51 13.17 16.23
N TRP A 135 2.46 12.81 17.08
CA TRP A 135 2.61 13.39 18.42
C TRP A 135 2.94 14.89 18.34
N LEU A 136 3.86 15.30 17.46
CA LEU A 136 4.24 16.70 17.30
C LEU A 136 3.08 17.56 16.78
N ILE A 137 2.30 17.06 15.82
CA ILE A 137 1.11 17.73 15.29
C ILE A 137 0.03 17.88 16.36
N SER A 138 -0.13 16.90 17.26
CA SER A 138 -1.09 16.99 18.36
C SER A 138 -0.80 18.14 19.34
N GLN A 139 0.46 18.58 19.43
CA GLN A 139 0.88 19.70 20.27
C GLN A 139 0.94 21.03 19.50
N PHE A 140 1.19 20.96 18.19
CA PHE A 140 1.39 22.13 17.34
C PHE A 140 0.62 21.98 16.02
N GLU A 141 -0.67 22.30 16.03
CA GLU A 141 -1.51 22.20 14.83
C GLU A 141 -1.05 23.13 13.70
N TRP A 142 -0.42 24.27 14.02
CA TRP A 142 0.13 25.20 13.03
C TRP A 142 1.22 24.56 12.14
N LEU A 143 1.87 23.51 12.64
CA LEU A 143 2.92 22.76 11.96
C LEU A 143 2.37 21.98 10.75
N LEU A 144 1.06 21.66 10.73
CA LEU A 144 0.39 21.10 9.54
C LEU A 144 0.39 22.08 8.37
N TYR A 145 0.20 23.38 8.62
CA TYR A 145 0.24 24.37 7.54
C TYR A 145 1.64 24.50 6.93
N ILE A 146 2.69 24.40 7.76
CA ILE A 146 4.08 24.41 7.28
C ILE A 146 4.38 23.15 6.45
N PHE A 147 4.05 21.96 6.97
CA PHE A 147 4.25 20.72 6.22
C PHE A 147 3.45 20.71 4.93
N GLY A 148 2.20 21.18 4.95
CA GLY A 148 1.37 21.32 3.76
C GLY A 148 1.96 22.28 2.73
N ALA A 149 2.45 23.44 3.16
CA ALA A 149 3.12 24.40 2.28
C ALA A 149 4.42 23.84 1.71
N PHE A 150 5.22 23.13 2.52
CA PHE A 150 6.44 22.46 2.08
C PHE A 150 6.16 21.34 1.06
N LEU A 151 5.12 20.54 1.28
CA LEU A 151 4.67 19.50 0.35
C LEU A 151 4.16 20.09 -0.97
N LEU A 152 3.39 21.18 -0.91
CA LEU A 152 2.97 21.90 -2.12
C LEU A 152 4.17 22.45 -2.88
N PHE A 153 5.13 23.07 -2.19
CA PHE A 153 6.34 23.60 -2.81
C PHE A 153 7.17 22.51 -3.49
N THR A 154 7.46 21.42 -2.79
CA THR A 154 8.20 20.27 -3.34
C THR A 154 7.45 19.58 -4.47
N GLY A 155 6.12 19.45 -4.37
CA GLY A 155 5.26 18.91 -5.43
C GLY A 155 5.31 19.76 -6.71
N VAL A 156 5.21 21.08 -6.58
CA VAL A 156 5.34 22.01 -7.72
C VAL A 156 6.75 21.98 -8.31
N LYS A 157 7.79 21.91 -7.47
CA LYS A 157 9.18 21.81 -7.91
C LYS A 157 9.43 20.53 -8.73
N MET A 158 8.97 19.37 -8.24
CA MET A 158 9.10 18.10 -8.97
C MET A 158 8.29 18.08 -10.27
N ALA A 159 7.14 18.76 -10.32
CA ALA A 159 6.38 18.94 -11.55
C ALA A 159 7.11 19.82 -12.58
N GLY A 160 7.90 20.81 -12.12
CA GLY A 160 8.70 21.68 -12.98
C GLY A 160 10.00 21.07 -13.49
N GLU A 161 10.63 20.13 -12.77
CA GLU A 161 11.90 19.50 -13.15
C GLU A 161 11.75 18.32 -14.16
N ARG A 162 10.53 17.96 -14.55
CA ARG A 162 10.23 16.93 -15.57
C ARG A 162 9.79 17.51 -16.94
N GLY A 163 10.11 18.77 -17.21
CA GLY A 163 9.96 19.41 -18.53
C GLY A 163 11.27 19.40 -19.32
#